data_AF-A0AAD4BTL2-F1
#
_entry.id   AF-A0AAD4BTL2-F1
#
_cell.length_a   1.000
_cell.length_b   1.000
_cell.length_c   1.000
_cell.angle_alpha   90.00
_cell.angle_beta   90.00
_cell.angle_gamma   90.00
#
_symmetry.space_group_name_H-M   'P 1'
#
loop_
_entity.id
_entity.type
_entity.pdbx_description
1 polymer ?
#
loop_
_entity_poly.entity_id
_entity_poly.type
_entity_poly.pdbx_seq_one_letter_code
_entity_poly.pdbx_strand_id
1 'polypeptide(L)'
;MWKSLLEPIALMTNIHQAAHARPEHVVISFGFLYFRYSKLMDDLDAPSCHPISQSVNQSVKRRWANCDQEIFIAAVIANPFYKVAPFSKIPLTTRAGLAALFGRLWLRFYNKPAPLDLFTDLEKYLTSSGEFAYMEIYKTSVLAQAEAARVPVDALDVWNASSHPGSEPRPLHKIARRILSICPNSASCECLFSVFGSILTKWRNRLSTGNLTRLAELKLYVHEEHVRANAVKQRLKRQYADIIEEKSGAAESESVPSGDCDHQRESESRDDVASQEHEGTSSITNDSPTQSHGIREVAQSLIQAVDEEEQTQNSMASPQYSQIPIKTLLDYSESHAESWLGSFYKTAAQCLDDDLELYQLLDLDAEGINDPDHSQVEDMLAE
;
A
#
# COMPACT_ATOMS: atom_id res chain seq x y z
N MET A 1 -17.91 10.13 21.17
CA MET A 1 -18.23 8.70 21.36
C MET A 1 -18.08 7.89 20.07
N TRP A 2 -18.83 8.17 19.00
CA TRP A 2 -18.68 7.43 17.73
C TRP A 2 -17.33 7.61 17.06
N LYS A 3 -16.80 8.85 17.06
CA LYS A 3 -15.48 9.16 16.53
C LYS A 3 -14.39 8.30 17.18
N SER A 4 -14.34 8.25 18.52
CA SER A 4 -13.35 7.47 19.26
C SER A 4 -13.41 5.95 19.05
N LEU A 5 -14.54 5.41 18.57
CA LEU A 5 -14.70 4.01 18.21
C LEU A 5 -14.26 3.78 16.75
N LEU A 6 -14.81 4.53 15.79
CA LEU A 6 -14.61 4.26 14.37
C LEU A 6 -13.26 4.76 13.83
N GLU A 7 -12.73 5.86 14.36
CA GLU A 7 -11.50 6.48 13.88
C GLU A 7 -10.29 5.53 13.88
N PRO A 8 -10.00 4.76 14.96
CA PRO A 8 -8.95 3.75 14.94
C PRO A 8 -9.10 2.72 13.81
N ILE A 9 -10.32 2.26 13.54
CA ILE A 9 -10.57 1.27 12.49
C ILE A 9 -10.37 1.91 11.11
N ALA A 10 -10.99 3.08 10.88
CA ALA A 10 -10.89 3.79 9.61
C ALA A 10 -9.43 4.09 9.24
N LEU A 11 -8.63 4.52 10.22
CA LEU A 11 -7.20 4.77 10.01
C LEU A 11 -6.46 3.50 9.58
N MET A 12 -6.65 2.38 10.28
CA MET A 12 -5.98 1.12 9.92
C MET A 12 -6.44 0.58 8.58
N THR A 13 -7.73 0.69 8.28
CA THR A 13 -8.28 0.31 6.98
C THR A 13 -7.63 1.10 5.86
N ASN A 14 -7.44 2.41 6.04
CA ASN A 14 -6.77 3.21 5.03
C ASN A 14 -5.31 2.78 4.81
N ILE A 15 -4.52 2.58 5.87
CA ILE A 15 -3.14 2.07 5.75
C ILE A 15 -3.11 0.75 4.98
N HIS A 16 -4.08 -0.13 5.24
CA HIS A 16 -4.16 -1.42 4.57
C HIS A 16 -4.66 -1.33 3.14
N GLN A 17 -5.34 -0.26 2.74
CA GLN A 17 -5.79 -0.04 1.37
C GLN A 17 -4.78 0.77 0.55
N ALA A 18 -3.86 1.47 1.20
CA ALA A 18 -2.81 2.24 0.57
C ALA A 18 -1.97 1.39 -0.40
N ALA A 19 -1.58 1.96 -1.54
CA ALA A 19 -0.78 1.25 -2.54
C ALA A 19 0.60 0.80 -2.01
N HIS A 20 1.09 1.50 -0.98
CA HIS A 20 2.35 1.27 -0.31
C HIS A 20 2.19 0.48 1.01
N ALA A 21 1.04 -0.19 1.23
CA ALA A 21 0.88 -1.06 2.38
C ALA A 21 1.98 -2.13 2.40
N ARG A 22 2.61 -2.31 3.57
CA ARG A 22 3.67 -3.30 3.79
C ARG A 22 3.24 -4.34 4.84
N PRO A 23 3.83 -5.54 4.86
CA PRO A 23 3.37 -6.61 5.75
C PRO A 23 3.56 -6.27 7.23
N GLU A 24 4.57 -5.47 7.60
CA GLU A 24 4.74 -5.01 8.98
C GLU A 24 3.55 -4.19 9.48
N HIS A 25 2.90 -3.41 8.60
CA HIS A 25 1.73 -2.62 8.98
C HIS A 25 0.60 -3.51 9.48
N VAL A 26 0.49 -4.76 9.01
CA VAL A 26 -0.55 -5.71 9.43
C VAL A 26 -0.43 -6.03 10.92
N VAL A 27 0.75 -6.43 11.39
CA VAL A 27 0.98 -6.74 12.82
C VAL A 27 0.82 -5.50 13.68
N ILE A 28 1.40 -4.39 13.25
CA ILE A 28 1.34 -3.13 14.01
C ILE A 28 -0.10 -2.63 14.10
N SER A 29 -0.90 -2.74 13.04
CA SER A 29 -2.32 -2.37 13.04
C SER A 29 -3.17 -3.26 13.94
N PHE A 30 -2.98 -4.59 13.90
CA PHE A 30 -3.66 -5.49 14.83
C PHE A 30 -3.27 -5.18 16.29
N GLY A 31 -2.00 -4.90 16.54
CA GLY A 31 -1.51 -4.47 17.86
C GLY A 31 -2.16 -3.18 18.32
N PHE A 32 -2.20 -2.16 17.46
CA PHE A 32 -2.82 -0.87 17.74
C PHE A 32 -4.31 -1.01 18.09
N LEU A 33 -5.07 -1.73 17.27
CA LEU A 33 -6.49 -1.96 17.51
C LEU A 33 -6.70 -2.71 18.83
N TYR A 34 -5.94 -3.79 19.06
CA TYR A 34 -6.03 -4.55 20.30
C TYR A 34 -5.75 -3.67 21.52
N PHE A 35 -4.68 -2.86 21.48
CA PHE A 35 -4.32 -1.96 22.56
C PHE A 35 -5.42 -0.92 22.82
N ARG A 36 -5.87 -0.22 21.77
CA ARG A 36 -6.84 0.87 21.88
C ARG A 36 -8.17 0.38 22.41
N TYR A 37 -8.67 -0.74 21.89
CA TYR A 37 -9.93 -1.31 22.31
C TYR A 37 -9.85 -2.04 23.64
N SER A 38 -8.67 -2.52 24.05
CA SER A 38 -8.47 -2.99 25.43
C SER A 38 -8.58 -1.83 26.43
N LYS A 39 -7.91 -0.69 26.17
CA LYS A 39 -8.05 0.52 27.01
C LYS A 39 -9.51 1.00 27.12
N LEU A 40 -10.27 0.95 26.03
CA LEU A 40 -11.69 1.33 26.03
C LEU A 40 -12.60 0.33 26.79
N MET A 41 -12.17 -0.90 27.03
CA MET A 41 -12.88 -1.84 27.91
C MET A 41 -12.52 -1.67 29.38
N ASP A 42 -11.36 -1.08 29.67
CA ASP A 42 -10.92 -0.82 31.04
C ASP A 42 -11.43 0.55 31.55
N ASP A 43 -11.97 1.39 30.65
CA ASP A 43 -12.54 2.70 30.94
C ASP A 43 -13.95 2.59 31.56
N LEU A 44 -14.02 2.79 32.88
CA LEU A 44 -15.25 2.70 33.67
C LEU A 44 -16.27 3.80 33.33
N ASP A 45 -15.83 4.90 32.72
CA ASP A 45 -16.70 6.04 32.38
C ASP A 45 -17.42 5.85 31.03
N ALA A 46 -17.08 4.80 30.27
CA ALA A 46 -17.64 4.51 28.95
C ALA A 46 -18.22 3.09 28.80
N PRO A 47 -19.11 2.61 29.70
CA PRO A 47 -19.61 1.23 29.70
C PRO A 47 -20.40 0.87 28.43
N SER A 48 -21.01 1.86 27.77
CA SER A 48 -21.74 1.66 26.50
C SER A 48 -20.84 1.19 25.36
N CYS A 49 -19.53 1.43 25.43
CA CYS A 49 -18.56 1.02 24.41
C CYS A 49 -18.09 -0.43 24.57
N HIS A 50 -18.28 -1.06 25.73
CA HIS A 50 -17.74 -2.39 26.04
C HIS A 50 -18.13 -3.48 25.03
N PRO A 51 -19.40 -3.63 24.60
CA PRO A 51 -19.78 -4.69 23.67
C PRO A 51 -19.10 -4.54 22.30
N ILE A 52 -18.93 -3.30 21.84
CA ILE A 52 -18.25 -2.98 20.59
C ILE A 52 -16.76 -3.30 20.73
N SER A 53 -16.12 -2.82 21.79
CA SER A 53 -14.70 -3.08 22.06
C SER A 53 -14.38 -4.57 22.19
N GLN A 54 -15.25 -5.33 22.86
CA GLN A 54 -15.14 -6.78 22.96
C GLN A 54 -15.23 -7.45 21.58
N SER A 55 -16.21 -7.04 20.77
CA SER A 55 -16.41 -7.57 19.42
C SER A 55 -15.22 -7.29 18.51
N VAL A 56 -14.67 -6.08 18.56
CA VAL A 56 -13.46 -5.70 17.80
C VAL A 56 -12.26 -6.52 18.26
N ASN A 57 -12.03 -6.63 19.57
CA ASN A 57 -10.94 -7.44 20.12
C ASN A 57 -11.05 -8.93 19.73
N GLN A 58 -12.26 -9.50 19.72
CA GLN A 58 -12.48 -10.86 19.25
C GLN A 58 -12.20 -10.99 17.75
N SER A 59 -12.63 -10.02 16.95
CA SER A 59 -12.36 -9.99 15.50
C SER A 59 -10.85 -9.91 15.21
N VAL A 60 -10.13 -9.03 15.90
CA VAL A 60 -8.66 -8.90 15.80
C VAL A 60 -7.97 -10.22 16.14
N LYS A 61 -8.32 -10.85 17.27
CA LYS A 61 -7.76 -12.15 17.66
C LYS A 61 -8.02 -13.24 16.62
N ARG A 62 -9.25 -13.33 16.12
CA ARG A 62 -9.65 -14.33 15.12
C ARG A 62 -8.91 -14.12 13.80
N ARG A 63 -8.86 -12.90 13.29
CA ARG A 63 -8.17 -12.59 12.03
C ARG A 63 -6.68 -12.85 12.16
N TRP A 64 -6.05 -12.40 13.23
CA TRP A 64 -4.64 -12.67 13.49
C TRP A 64 -4.31 -14.17 13.57
N ALA A 65 -5.19 -14.98 14.19
CA ALA A 65 -5.02 -16.43 14.23
C ALA A 65 -5.11 -17.08 12.83
N ASN A 66 -5.82 -16.48 11.89
CA ASN A 66 -5.95 -17.00 10.52
C ASN A 66 -4.88 -16.46 9.56
N CYS A 67 -4.04 -15.53 10.02
CA CYS A 67 -2.98 -14.93 9.20
C CYS A 67 -1.75 -15.81 9.14
N ASP A 68 -0.94 -15.59 8.09
CA ASP A 68 0.43 -16.10 8.01
C ASP A 68 1.37 -15.30 8.92
N GLN A 69 1.28 -15.59 10.22
CA GLN A 69 1.92 -14.79 11.27
C GLN A 69 3.44 -14.69 11.09
N GLU A 70 4.10 -15.74 10.59
CA GLU A 70 5.55 -15.76 10.43
C GLU A 70 6.04 -14.67 9.49
N ILE A 71 5.38 -14.48 8.34
CA ILE A 71 5.76 -13.46 7.36
C ILE A 71 5.59 -12.06 7.97
N PHE A 72 4.45 -11.79 8.61
CA PHE A 72 4.19 -10.47 9.16
C PHE A 72 5.11 -10.13 10.35
N ILE A 73 5.39 -11.12 11.21
CA ILE A 73 6.35 -10.96 12.31
C ILE A 73 7.75 -10.69 11.76
N ALA A 74 8.19 -11.47 10.77
CA ALA A 74 9.49 -11.28 10.15
C ALA A 74 9.62 -9.94 9.43
N ALA A 75 8.54 -9.40 8.87
CA ALA A 75 8.52 -8.07 8.27
C ALA A 75 8.83 -6.97 9.30
N VAL A 76 8.20 -7.03 10.49
CA VAL A 76 8.51 -6.10 11.58
C VAL A 76 9.98 -6.23 12.01
N ILE A 77 10.49 -7.47 12.14
CA ILE A 77 11.89 -7.71 12.52
C ILE A 77 12.86 -7.19 11.45
N ALA A 78 12.55 -7.38 10.17
CA ALA A 78 13.36 -6.93 9.05
C ALA A 78 13.30 -5.41 8.86
N ASN A 79 12.25 -4.75 9.34
CA ASN A 79 12.11 -3.31 9.26
C ASN A 79 13.13 -2.63 10.22
N PRO A 80 14.12 -1.86 9.72
CA PRO A 80 15.18 -1.25 10.55
C PRO A 80 14.68 -0.25 11.59
N PHE A 81 13.46 0.27 11.45
CA PHE A 81 12.83 1.19 12.38
C PHE A 81 12.21 0.49 13.58
N TYR A 82 11.74 -0.75 13.41
CA TYR A 82 11.13 -1.54 14.49
C TYR A 82 12.08 -2.58 15.07
N LYS A 83 12.70 -3.41 14.22
CA LYS A 83 13.47 -4.59 14.64
C LYS A 83 12.66 -5.43 15.63
N VAL A 84 13.24 -5.70 16.81
CA VAL A 84 12.58 -6.47 17.88
C VAL A 84 11.86 -5.59 18.89
N ALA A 85 11.92 -4.26 18.77
CA ALA A 85 11.45 -3.34 19.80
C ALA A 85 9.95 -3.46 20.13
N PRO A 86 9.04 -3.71 19.17
CA PRO A 86 7.61 -3.85 19.49
C PRO A 86 7.25 -5.13 20.24
N PHE A 87 8.12 -6.15 20.27
CA PHE A 87 7.75 -7.47 20.75
C PHE A 87 7.99 -7.68 22.24
N SER A 88 7.10 -8.45 22.86
CA SER A 88 7.29 -8.96 24.21
C SER A 88 8.47 -9.94 24.31
N LYS A 89 8.99 -10.12 25.52
CA LYS A 89 10.02 -11.15 25.80
C LYS A 89 9.37 -12.54 25.80
N ILE A 90 9.38 -13.20 24.65
CA ILE A 90 8.81 -14.53 24.41
C ILE A 90 9.85 -15.44 23.76
N PRO A 91 9.67 -16.78 23.74
CA PRO A 91 10.65 -17.69 23.13
C PRO A 91 11.01 -17.34 21.69
N LEU A 92 10.06 -16.80 20.91
CA LEU A 92 10.27 -16.34 19.54
C LEU A 92 11.32 -15.20 19.45
N THR A 93 11.34 -14.27 20.41
CA THR A 93 12.22 -13.08 20.36
C THR A 93 13.63 -13.35 20.87
N THR A 94 13.92 -14.59 21.28
CA THR A 94 15.28 -15.04 21.56
C THR A 94 16.08 -15.17 20.26
N ARG A 95 17.41 -15.11 20.34
CA ARG A 95 18.28 -15.30 19.16
C ARG A 95 18.00 -16.61 18.42
N ALA A 96 17.77 -17.69 19.16
CA ALA A 96 17.42 -18.99 18.59
C ALA A 96 16.02 -18.99 17.94
N GLY A 97 15.05 -18.35 18.57
CA GLY A 97 13.69 -18.20 18.02
C GLY A 97 13.68 -17.42 16.71
N LEU A 98 14.40 -16.30 16.67
CA LEU A 98 14.55 -15.46 15.47
C LEU A 98 15.28 -16.21 14.35
N ALA A 99 16.37 -16.91 14.67
CA ALA A 99 17.08 -17.76 13.71
C ALA A 99 16.17 -18.86 13.15
N ALA A 100 15.38 -19.53 13.99
CA ALA A 100 14.44 -20.55 13.55
C ALA A 100 13.34 -19.99 12.64
N LEU A 101 12.80 -18.80 12.94
CA LEU A 101 11.83 -18.09 12.11
C LEU A 101 12.41 -17.78 10.72
N PHE A 102 13.55 -17.09 10.66
CA PHE A 102 14.18 -16.73 9.39
C PHE A 102 14.67 -17.95 8.60
N GLY A 103 15.10 -19.01 9.29
CA GLY A 103 15.47 -20.28 8.67
C GLY A 103 14.28 -20.97 7.98
N ARG A 104 13.11 -21.01 8.63
CA ARG A 104 11.87 -21.55 8.04
C ARG A 104 11.41 -20.71 6.86
N LEU A 105 11.40 -19.38 6.99
CA LEU A 105 11.02 -18.49 5.90
C LEU A 105 11.97 -18.58 4.71
N TRP A 106 13.28 -18.72 4.96
CA TRP A 106 14.24 -18.95 3.89
C TRP A 106 13.94 -20.25 3.13
N LEU A 107 13.72 -21.34 3.86
CA LEU A 107 13.35 -22.63 3.26
C LEU A 107 12.06 -22.48 2.44
N ARG A 108 11.06 -21.78 2.97
CA ARG A 108 9.79 -21.55 2.27
C ARG A 108 9.95 -20.72 0.98
N PHE A 109 10.72 -19.64 1.01
CA PHE A 109 10.85 -18.74 -0.15
C PHE A 109 11.81 -19.24 -1.22
N TYR A 110 12.82 -20.03 -0.85
CA TYR A 110 13.91 -20.43 -1.74
C TYR A 110 14.01 -21.94 -1.96
N ASN A 111 13.18 -22.73 -1.27
CA ASN A 111 13.19 -24.19 -1.32
C ASN A 111 14.59 -24.81 -1.10
N LYS A 112 15.38 -24.17 -0.24
CA LYS A 112 16.77 -24.53 0.08
C LYS A 112 17.02 -24.34 1.58
N PRO A 113 17.91 -25.12 2.20
CA PRO A 113 18.30 -24.85 3.59
C PRO A 113 18.91 -23.45 3.71
N ALA A 114 18.65 -22.80 4.85
CA ALA A 114 19.20 -21.49 5.13
C ALA A 114 20.74 -21.54 5.22
N PRO A 115 21.45 -20.65 4.52
CA PRO A 115 22.91 -20.56 4.63
C PRO A 115 23.30 -20.06 6.02
N LEU A 116 24.46 -20.49 6.52
CA LEU A 116 24.98 -20.08 7.83
C LEU A 116 25.08 -18.54 7.96
N ASP A 117 25.49 -17.89 6.86
CA ASP A 117 25.63 -16.44 6.77
C ASP A 117 24.32 -15.70 7.09
N LEU A 118 23.15 -16.29 6.82
CA LEU A 118 21.86 -15.69 7.19
C LEU A 118 21.76 -15.45 8.70
N PHE A 119 22.21 -16.41 9.50
CA PHE A 119 22.12 -16.34 10.96
C PHE A 119 23.16 -15.37 11.53
N THR A 120 24.37 -15.38 10.98
CA THR A 120 25.42 -14.42 11.35
C THR A 120 25.01 -13.00 10.99
N ASP A 121 24.45 -12.78 9.81
CA ASP A 121 23.93 -11.48 9.41
C ASP A 121 22.79 -11.02 10.30
N LEU A 122 21.85 -11.92 10.63
CA LEU A 122 20.72 -11.61 11.51
C LEU A 122 21.21 -11.15 12.89
N GLU A 123 22.20 -11.82 13.48
CA GLU A 123 22.77 -11.40 14.76
C GLU A 123 23.45 -10.03 14.68
N LYS A 124 24.25 -9.78 13.63
CA LYS A 124 24.92 -8.49 13.42
C LYS A 124 23.91 -7.36 13.20
N TYR A 125 22.87 -7.60 12.42
CA TYR A 125 21.79 -6.65 12.18
C TYR A 125 21.04 -6.28 13.47
N LEU A 126 20.68 -7.29 14.27
CA LEU A 126 19.98 -7.07 15.55
C LEU A 126 20.83 -6.32 16.57
N THR A 127 22.15 -6.49 16.52
CA THR A 127 23.12 -5.80 17.40
C THR A 127 23.67 -4.50 16.81
N SER A 128 23.21 -4.09 15.62
CA SER A 128 23.74 -2.95 14.86
C SER A 128 25.27 -2.96 14.78
N SER A 129 25.85 -4.13 14.48
CA SER A 129 27.30 -4.35 14.45
C SER A 129 27.82 -4.80 13.09
N GLY A 130 29.14 -4.78 12.92
CA GLY A 130 29.81 -5.15 11.67
C GLY A 130 29.34 -4.31 10.50
N GLU A 131 28.94 -4.97 9.41
CA GLU A 131 28.45 -4.32 8.18
C GLU A 131 27.10 -3.59 8.36
N PHE A 132 26.35 -3.89 9.43
CA PHE A 132 25.09 -3.23 9.74
C PHE A 132 25.27 -2.01 10.66
N ALA A 133 26.48 -1.72 11.14
CA ALA A 133 26.73 -0.56 12.00
C ALA A 133 26.39 0.77 11.29
N TYR A 134 26.78 0.90 10.03
CA TYR A 134 26.49 2.09 9.22
C TYR A 134 25.01 2.21 8.84
N MET A 135 24.25 1.11 8.87
CA MET A 135 22.81 1.13 8.60
C MET A 135 22.08 1.99 9.64
N GLU A 136 22.50 1.97 10.91
CA GLU A 136 21.86 2.78 11.96
C GLU A 136 22.08 4.29 11.73
N ILE A 137 23.27 4.66 11.27
CA ILE A 137 23.60 6.06 10.92
C ILE A 137 22.76 6.51 9.73
N TYR A 138 22.71 5.70 8.68
CA TYR A 138 21.92 6.01 7.48
C TYR A 138 20.43 6.11 7.78
N LYS A 139 19.89 5.14 8.55
CA LYS A 139 18.51 5.14 9.04
C LYS A 139 18.15 6.44 9.75
N THR A 140 19.04 6.96 10.61
CA THR A 140 18.81 8.22 11.34
C THR A 140 18.74 9.41 10.38
N SER A 141 19.60 9.42 9.35
CA SER A 141 19.55 10.44 8.29
C SER A 141 18.25 10.39 7.49
N VAL A 142 17.80 9.19 7.12
CA VAL A 142 16.53 8.99 6.39
C VAL A 142 15.35 9.48 7.21
N LEU A 143 15.30 9.20 8.53
CA LEU A 143 14.25 9.73 9.40
C LEU A 143 14.23 11.26 9.43
N ALA A 144 15.39 11.90 9.55
CA ALA A 144 15.48 13.35 9.56
C ALA A 144 15.04 13.97 8.23
N GLN A 145 15.40 13.35 7.10
CA GLN A 145 14.97 13.80 5.77
C GLN A 145 13.46 13.63 5.56
N ALA A 146 12.91 12.48 5.95
CA ALA A 146 11.48 12.20 5.87
C ALA A 146 10.66 13.15 6.74
N GLU A 147 11.14 13.46 7.96
CA GLU A 147 10.49 14.44 8.83
C GLU A 147 10.52 15.85 8.22
N ALA A 148 11.64 16.26 7.63
CA ALA A 148 11.77 17.56 6.96
C ALA A 148 10.87 17.66 5.71
N ALA A 149 10.79 16.58 4.92
CA ALA A 149 9.99 16.51 3.70
C ALA A 149 8.51 16.19 3.94
N ARG A 150 8.15 15.74 5.16
CA ARG A 150 6.83 15.20 5.52
C ARG A 150 6.38 14.03 4.65
N VAL A 151 7.32 13.16 4.28
CA VAL A 151 7.07 11.96 3.47
C VAL A 151 7.22 10.72 4.34
N PRO A 152 6.43 9.66 4.14
CA PRO A 152 6.64 8.39 4.84
C PRO A 152 8.02 7.78 4.53
N VAL A 153 8.57 7.04 5.49
CA VAL A 153 9.87 6.37 5.33
C VAL A 153 9.68 4.98 4.73
N ASP A 154 10.43 4.65 3.68
CA ASP A 154 10.49 3.27 3.16
C ASP A 154 11.67 2.50 3.81
N ALA A 155 11.36 1.37 4.44
CA ALA A 155 12.36 0.45 4.99
C ALA A 155 13.26 -0.16 3.90
N LEU A 156 12.76 -0.32 2.67
CA LEU A 156 13.53 -0.84 1.55
C LEU A 156 14.70 0.09 1.18
N ASP A 157 14.56 1.40 1.34
CA ASP A 157 15.64 2.35 1.03
C ASP A 157 16.87 2.10 1.90
N VAL A 158 16.66 1.82 3.19
CA VAL A 158 17.74 1.48 4.13
C VAL A 158 18.40 0.15 3.75
N TRP A 159 17.63 -0.85 3.30
CA TRP A 159 18.17 -2.12 2.82
C TRP A 159 18.92 -2.00 1.50
N ASN A 160 18.44 -1.17 0.58
CA ASN A 160 19.10 -0.90 -0.69
C ASN A 160 20.41 -0.13 -0.49
N ALA A 161 20.41 0.90 0.36
CA ALA A 161 21.61 1.69 0.66
C ALA A 161 22.69 0.91 1.43
N SER A 162 22.30 -0.12 2.19
CA SER A 162 23.24 -1.01 2.90
C SER A 162 23.80 -2.15 2.05
N SER A 163 23.49 -2.17 0.75
CA SER A 163 24.02 -3.15 -0.22
C SER A 163 25.06 -2.48 -1.12
N HIS A 164 26.13 -3.20 -1.47
CA HIS A 164 27.11 -2.69 -2.44
C HIS A 164 26.55 -2.84 -3.87
N PRO A 165 26.53 -1.76 -4.68
CA PRO A 165 26.11 -1.84 -6.08
C PRO A 165 26.90 -2.91 -6.84
N GLY A 166 26.21 -3.76 -7.62
CA GLY A 166 26.83 -4.79 -8.46
C GLY A 166 27.32 -6.05 -7.73
N SER A 167 27.24 -6.09 -6.39
CA SER A 167 27.54 -7.30 -5.61
C SER A 167 26.31 -8.20 -5.46
N GLU A 168 26.53 -9.52 -5.31
CA GLU A 168 25.45 -10.42 -4.93
C GLU A 168 24.93 -10.04 -3.52
N PRO A 169 23.62 -9.83 -3.33
CA PRO A 169 23.11 -9.44 -2.02
C PRO A 169 23.34 -10.54 -0.99
N ARG A 170 23.67 -10.18 0.25
CA ARG A 170 23.82 -11.19 1.33
C ARG A 170 22.47 -11.86 1.63
N PRO A 171 22.45 -13.05 2.24
CA PRO A 171 21.21 -13.77 2.52
C PRO A 171 20.19 -12.92 3.30
N LEU A 172 20.61 -12.18 4.33
CA LEU A 172 19.66 -11.34 5.08
C LEU A 172 19.06 -10.23 4.21
N HIS A 173 19.86 -9.56 3.38
CA HIS A 173 19.35 -8.56 2.43
C HIS A 173 18.34 -9.17 1.44
N LYS A 174 18.62 -10.38 0.91
CA LYS A 174 17.71 -11.07 -0.01
C LYS A 174 16.34 -11.31 0.62
N ILE A 175 16.31 -11.88 1.82
CA ILE A 175 15.03 -12.22 2.47
C ILE A 175 14.32 -10.97 3.01
N ALA A 176 15.04 -9.99 3.57
CA ALA A 176 14.45 -8.75 4.06
C ALA A 176 13.79 -7.96 2.93
N ARG A 177 14.48 -7.75 1.82
CA ARG A 177 13.92 -7.07 0.64
C ARG A 177 12.70 -7.80 0.09
N ARG A 178 12.76 -9.14 0.02
CA ARG A 178 11.65 -9.96 -0.48
C ARG A 178 10.42 -9.90 0.41
N ILE A 179 10.59 -9.91 1.73
CA ILE A 179 9.48 -9.79 2.68
C ILE A 179 8.88 -8.38 2.62
N LEU A 180 9.71 -7.34 2.69
CA LEU A 180 9.25 -5.95 2.71
C LEU A 180 8.66 -5.48 1.37
N SER A 181 8.93 -6.16 0.26
CA SER A 181 8.31 -5.86 -1.03
C SER A 181 6.91 -6.46 -1.21
N ILE A 182 6.45 -7.32 -0.31
CA ILE A 182 5.11 -7.93 -0.40
C ILE A 182 4.06 -6.83 -0.13
N CYS A 183 3.09 -6.68 -1.03
CA CYS A 183 1.89 -5.90 -0.75
C CYS A 183 0.84 -6.83 -0.11
N PRO A 184 0.39 -6.56 1.13
CA PRO A 184 -0.57 -7.43 1.81
C PRO A 184 -2.03 -7.12 1.43
N ASN A 185 -2.28 -6.29 0.43
CA ASN A 185 -3.63 -5.93 -0.02
C ASN A 185 -3.85 -6.22 -1.51
N SER A 186 -5.12 -6.45 -1.85
CA SER A 186 -5.62 -6.43 -3.23
C SER A 186 -6.05 -5.03 -3.67
N ALA A 187 -6.06 -4.05 -2.76
CA ALA A 187 -6.62 -2.73 -2.98
C ALA A 187 -5.92 -1.98 -4.13
N SER A 188 -4.60 -2.12 -4.29
CA SER A 188 -3.89 -1.58 -5.45
C SER A 188 -4.45 -2.12 -6.77
N CYS A 189 -4.80 -3.40 -6.81
CA CYS A 189 -5.43 -4.03 -7.96
C CYS A 189 -6.90 -3.59 -8.09
N GLU A 190 -7.64 -3.41 -7.00
CA GLU A 190 -9.03 -2.93 -7.01
C GLU A 190 -9.13 -1.47 -7.51
N CYS A 191 -8.21 -0.59 -7.12
CA CYS A 191 -8.11 0.77 -7.65
C CYS A 191 -7.87 0.74 -9.16
N LEU A 192 -6.92 -0.09 -9.60
CA LEU A 192 -6.66 -0.31 -11.02
C LEU A 192 -7.90 -0.84 -11.76
N PHE A 193 -8.60 -1.81 -11.17
CA PHE A 193 -9.84 -2.34 -11.74
C PHE A 193 -11.00 -1.34 -11.73
N SER A 194 -11.04 -0.40 -10.78
CA SER A 194 -12.03 0.68 -10.75
C SER A 194 -11.81 1.66 -11.89
N VAL A 195 -10.55 2.01 -12.19
CA VAL A 195 -10.19 2.79 -13.38
C VAL A 195 -10.64 2.07 -14.65
N PHE A 196 -10.46 0.74 -14.72
CA PHE A 196 -11.00 -0.05 -15.82
C PHE A 196 -12.50 -0.24 -15.78
N GLY A 197 -13.16 -0.06 -14.64
CA GLY A 197 -14.62 -0.13 -14.53
C GLY A 197 -15.29 0.81 -15.54
N SER A 198 -14.78 2.03 -15.70
CA SER A 198 -15.25 2.99 -16.70
C SER A 198 -15.13 2.48 -18.15
N ILE A 199 -14.07 1.73 -18.46
CA ILE A 199 -13.76 1.14 -19.77
C ILE A 199 -14.57 -0.15 -19.99
N LEU A 200 -14.74 -0.95 -18.94
CA LEU A 200 -15.34 -2.28 -18.96
C LEU A 200 -16.86 -2.26 -18.91
N THR A 201 -17.46 -1.29 -18.22
CA THR A 201 -18.91 -1.30 -17.90
C THR A 201 -19.75 -0.38 -18.78
N LYS A 202 -19.17 0.64 -19.43
CA LYS A 202 -19.91 1.48 -20.37
C LYS A 202 -19.94 0.83 -21.77
N TRP A 203 -21.15 0.64 -22.29
CA TRP A 203 -21.49 -0.07 -23.54
C TRP A 203 -20.69 0.33 -24.80
N ARG A 204 -20.02 1.49 -24.80
CA ARG A 204 -19.34 2.05 -25.98
C ARG A 204 -17.82 1.84 -26.03
N ASN A 205 -17.18 1.28 -25.00
CA ASN A 205 -15.70 1.17 -24.91
C ASN A 205 -15.17 -0.26 -24.70
N ARG A 206 -15.80 -1.25 -25.33
CA ARG A 206 -15.37 -2.65 -25.20
C ARG A 206 -14.06 -2.90 -25.96
N LEU A 207 -12.94 -2.68 -25.29
CA LEU A 207 -11.61 -3.06 -25.77
C LEU A 207 -11.42 -4.58 -25.70
N SER A 208 -10.66 -5.13 -26.63
CA SER A 208 -10.20 -6.52 -26.52
C SER A 208 -9.32 -6.69 -25.28
N THR A 209 -9.29 -7.90 -24.71
CA THR A 209 -8.48 -8.19 -23.50
C THR A 209 -7.01 -7.82 -23.68
N GLY A 210 -6.43 -8.07 -24.86
CA GLY A 210 -5.04 -7.69 -25.15
C GLY A 210 -4.81 -6.18 -25.17
N ASN A 211 -5.74 -5.40 -25.73
CA ASN A 211 -5.63 -3.94 -25.72
C ASN A 211 -5.89 -3.35 -24.33
N LEU A 212 -6.78 -3.96 -23.55
CA LEU A 212 -7.03 -3.59 -22.17
C LEU A 212 -5.79 -3.80 -21.30
N THR A 213 -5.11 -4.96 -21.42
CA THR A 213 -3.87 -5.23 -20.68
C THR A 213 -2.77 -4.23 -21.04
N ARG A 214 -2.56 -3.94 -22.33
CA ARG A 214 -1.56 -2.94 -22.76
C ARG A 214 -1.91 -1.54 -22.26
N LEU A 215 -3.18 -1.16 -22.31
CA LEU A 215 -3.65 0.12 -21.78
C LEU A 215 -3.46 0.19 -20.26
N ALA A 216 -3.67 -0.92 -19.56
CA ALA A 216 -3.44 -1.02 -18.13
C ALA A 216 -1.98 -0.81 -17.77
N GLU A 217 -1.08 -1.54 -18.44
CA GLU A 217 0.36 -1.42 -18.28
C GLU A 217 0.84 0.01 -18.60
N LEU A 218 0.34 0.61 -19.68
CA LEU A 218 0.70 1.98 -20.06
C LEU A 218 0.22 3.00 -19.03
N LYS A 219 -1.03 2.90 -18.56
CA LYS A 219 -1.56 3.81 -17.53
C LYS A 219 -0.78 3.69 -16.22
N LEU A 220 -0.44 2.47 -15.81
CA LEU A 220 0.41 2.23 -14.62
C LEU A 220 1.80 2.85 -14.79
N TYR A 221 2.43 2.65 -15.94
CA TYR A 221 3.76 3.18 -16.22
C TYR A 221 3.79 4.71 -16.19
N VAL A 222 2.86 5.36 -16.89
CA VAL A 222 2.73 6.83 -16.92
C VAL A 222 2.42 7.38 -15.52
N HIS A 223 1.59 6.67 -14.75
CA HIS A 223 1.31 7.05 -13.37
C HIS A 223 2.55 6.98 -12.49
N GLU A 224 3.31 5.87 -12.54
CA GLU A 224 4.56 5.72 -11.79
C GLU A 224 5.57 6.82 -12.16
N GLU A 225 5.65 7.18 -13.44
CA GLU A 225 6.49 8.27 -13.93
C GLU A 225 6.08 9.64 -13.36
N HIS A 226 4.78 9.96 -13.37
CA HIS A 226 4.26 11.21 -12.79
C HIS A 226 4.47 11.31 -11.28
N VAL A 227 4.28 10.20 -10.54
CA VAL A 227 4.58 10.13 -9.10
C VAL A 227 6.06 10.38 -8.88
N ARG A 228 6.94 9.72 -9.65
CA ARG A 228 8.40 9.89 -9.55
C ARG A 228 8.85 11.31 -9.88
N ALA A 229 8.16 11.99 -10.78
CA ALA A 229 8.46 13.35 -11.19
C ALA A 229 7.91 14.44 -10.23
N ASN A 230 7.17 14.09 -9.18
CA ASN A 230 6.41 15.03 -8.35
C ASN A 230 5.56 16.01 -9.18
N ALA A 231 5.13 15.60 -10.38
CA ALA A 231 4.40 16.45 -11.32
C ALA A 231 2.89 16.48 -11.03
N VAL A 232 2.46 15.83 -9.95
CA VAL A 232 1.09 15.84 -9.48
C VAL A 232 0.80 17.23 -8.91
N LYS A 233 -0.13 17.96 -9.54
CA LYS A 233 -0.51 19.32 -9.10
C LYS A 233 -1.13 19.26 -7.71
N GLN A 234 -0.46 19.82 -6.72
CA GLN A 234 -1.08 20.15 -5.43
C GLN A 234 -2.26 21.09 -5.66
N ARG A 235 -3.47 20.66 -5.30
CA ARG A 235 -4.64 21.55 -5.28
C ARG A 235 -4.85 22.09 -3.86
N LEU A 236 -5.27 23.36 -3.77
CA LEU A 236 -5.72 23.98 -2.53
C LEU A 236 -6.76 23.12 -1.82
N LYS A 237 -6.51 22.88 -0.52
CA LYS A 237 -7.41 22.22 0.44
C LYS A 237 -8.86 22.63 0.21
N ARG A 238 -9.75 21.66 0.01
CA ARG A 238 -11.19 21.88 0.21
C ARG A 238 -11.38 22.16 1.70
N GLN A 239 -11.81 23.37 2.04
CA GLN A 239 -12.29 23.67 3.39
C GLN A 239 -13.47 22.74 3.65
N TYR A 240 -13.27 21.74 4.52
CA TYR A 240 -14.40 21.09 5.17
C TYR A 240 -15.10 22.17 5.98
N ALA A 241 -16.42 22.26 5.79
CA ALA A 241 -17.26 23.29 6.36
C ALA A 241 -17.01 23.45 7.88
N ASP A 242 -16.38 24.56 8.25
CA ASP A 242 -16.55 25.18 9.55
C ASP A 242 -18.01 25.66 9.64
N ILE A 243 -18.92 24.76 10.01
CA ILE A 243 -20.13 25.16 10.70
C ILE A 243 -19.83 25.03 12.19
N ILE A 244 -18.94 25.89 12.66
CA ILE A 244 -18.95 26.35 14.04
C ILE A 244 -19.61 27.73 13.96
N GLU A 245 -20.72 27.84 14.69
CA GLU A 245 -21.57 29.00 14.91
C GLU A 245 -20.89 30.37 14.70
N GLU A 246 -21.29 31.09 13.65
CA GLU A 246 -21.31 32.54 13.68
C GLU A 246 -22.73 33.05 13.35
N LYS A 247 -23.49 33.21 14.42
CA LYS A 247 -24.63 34.13 14.46
C LYS A 247 -24.15 35.42 15.13
N SER A 248 -23.75 36.44 14.34
CA SER A 248 -24.12 37.84 14.59
C SER A 248 -23.62 38.78 13.49
N GLY A 249 -24.55 39.17 12.61
CA GLY A 249 -24.75 40.52 12.07
C GLY A 249 -23.59 41.28 11.41
N ALA A 250 -23.68 41.52 10.11
CA ALA A 250 -24.11 42.81 9.56
C ALA A 250 -24.17 42.75 8.02
N ALA A 251 -25.02 43.59 7.46
CA ALA A 251 -25.51 43.58 6.09
C ALA A 251 -24.66 44.41 5.09
N GLU A 252 -25.02 44.25 3.80
CA GLU A 252 -24.80 45.15 2.65
C GLU A 252 -23.38 45.22 2.06
N SER A 253 -23.13 45.20 0.74
CA SER A 253 -23.94 45.48 -0.46
C SER A 253 -23.26 44.94 -1.73
N GLU A 254 -24.05 44.78 -2.79
CA GLU A 254 -23.69 44.36 -4.16
C GLU A 254 -22.69 45.29 -4.88
N SER A 255 -21.92 44.74 -5.82
CA SER A 255 -21.81 45.28 -7.20
C SER A 255 -21.04 44.36 -8.15
N VAL A 256 -21.68 44.08 -9.29
CA VAL A 256 -21.11 43.50 -10.52
C VAL A 256 -20.46 44.63 -11.34
N PRO A 257 -19.44 44.34 -12.16
CA PRO A 257 -19.59 44.71 -13.56
C PRO A 257 -19.10 43.66 -14.57
N SER A 258 -19.90 43.51 -15.62
CA SER A 258 -19.62 42.87 -16.90
C SER A 258 -18.63 43.66 -17.76
N GLY A 259 -17.98 42.97 -18.71
CA GLY A 259 -17.30 43.57 -19.87
C GLY A 259 -16.31 42.57 -20.47
N ASP A 260 -16.63 41.74 -21.47
CA ASP A 260 -16.88 41.96 -22.91
C ASP A 260 -15.71 41.40 -23.74
N CYS A 261 -16.05 40.93 -24.94
CA CYS A 261 -15.32 40.06 -25.86
C CYS A 261 -13.93 40.57 -26.33
N ASP A 262 -13.05 39.64 -26.71
CA ASP A 262 -12.32 39.83 -27.96
C ASP A 262 -12.06 38.51 -28.72
N HIS A 263 -12.34 38.58 -30.02
CA HIS A 263 -12.18 37.55 -31.03
C HIS A 263 -10.85 37.79 -31.74
N GLN A 264 -9.96 36.80 -31.81
CA GLN A 264 -9.05 36.70 -32.96
C GLN A 264 -9.00 35.27 -33.50
N ARG A 265 -9.64 35.13 -34.67
CA ARG A 265 -9.45 34.09 -35.68
C ARG A 265 -8.19 34.43 -36.47
N GLU A 266 -7.41 33.41 -36.82
CA GLU A 266 -6.71 33.22 -38.10
C GLU A 266 -6.39 31.70 -38.18
N SER A 267 -7.07 30.85 -38.98
CA SER A 267 -6.82 30.49 -40.41
C SER A 267 -5.32 30.40 -40.75
N GLU A 268 -4.73 29.38 -41.36
CA GLU A 268 -5.07 28.19 -42.17
C GLU A 268 -3.77 27.33 -42.16
N SER A 269 -3.78 26.01 -42.26
CA SER A 269 -3.72 25.32 -43.56
C SER A 269 -3.73 23.80 -43.34
N ARG A 270 -4.48 23.14 -44.22
CA ARG A 270 -4.50 21.70 -44.47
C ARG A 270 -3.32 21.36 -45.38
N ASP A 271 -2.69 20.23 -45.15
CA ASP A 271 -2.10 19.42 -46.23
C ASP A 271 -2.42 17.95 -45.96
N ASP A 272 -3.29 17.42 -46.83
CA ASP A 272 -3.53 16.00 -47.06
C ASP A 272 -2.38 15.42 -47.87
N VAL A 273 -1.72 14.36 -47.40
CA VAL A 273 -1.08 13.37 -48.30
C VAL A 273 -1.29 11.97 -47.74
N ALA A 274 -2.07 11.18 -48.48
CA ALA A 274 -2.27 9.76 -48.30
C ALA A 274 -1.21 8.94 -49.07
N SER A 275 -1.05 7.69 -48.61
CA SER A 275 -0.50 6.51 -49.30
C SER A 275 1.00 6.24 -49.11
N GLN A 276 1.34 5.12 -48.46
CA GLN A 276 1.63 3.87 -49.18
C GLN A 276 2.04 2.75 -48.21
N GLU A 277 1.35 1.62 -48.34
CA GLU A 277 1.76 0.32 -47.86
C GLU A 277 3.05 -0.11 -48.58
N HIS A 278 4.03 -0.61 -47.83
CA HIS A 278 5.12 -1.39 -48.40
C HIS A 278 5.47 -2.54 -47.45
N GLU A 279 5.07 -3.74 -47.87
CA GLU A 279 5.68 -5.00 -47.45
C GLU A 279 7.17 -5.00 -47.82
N GLY A 280 8.01 -5.40 -46.86
CA GLY A 280 9.44 -5.59 -47.05
C GLY A 280 9.96 -6.59 -46.02
N THR A 281 10.00 -7.86 -46.42
CA THR A 281 10.54 -8.98 -45.65
C THR A 281 12.06 -8.98 -45.68
N SER A 282 12.73 -9.02 -44.53
CA SER A 282 14.13 -9.49 -44.41
C SER A 282 14.53 -9.91 -42.99
N SER A 283 14.43 -11.23 -42.75
CA SER A 283 15.44 -12.13 -42.18
C SER A 283 16.37 -11.68 -41.02
N ILE A 284 16.05 -12.20 -39.82
CA ILE A 284 16.90 -12.99 -38.88
C ILE A 284 18.31 -12.47 -38.52
N THR A 285 18.50 -12.17 -37.23
CA THR A 285 19.58 -12.78 -36.42
C THR A 285 19.13 -12.96 -34.96
N ASN A 286 19.41 -14.16 -34.46
CA ASN A 286 19.17 -14.68 -33.11
C ASN A 286 19.44 -13.69 -31.97
N ASP A 287 18.47 -13.56 -31.05
CA ASP A 287 18.81 -13.38 -29.64
C ASP A 287 17.82 -14.11 -28.73
N SER A 288 18.35 -14.55 -27.60
CA SER A 288 17.80 -15.57 -26.70
C SER A 288 16.46 -15.15 -26.06
N PRO A 289 15.54 -16.08 -25.73
CA PRO A 289 14.27 -15.71 -25.10
C PRO A 289 14.53 -15.37 -23.63
N THR A 290 14.69 -14.09 -23.33
CA THR A 290 14.47 -13.55 -21.99
C THR A 290 13.00 -13.82 -21.66
N GLN A 291 12.75 -14.78 -20.78
CA GLN A 291 11.42 -15.18 -20.32
C GLN A 291 10.76 -13.98 -19.60
N SER A 292 10.07 -13.14 -20.38
CA SER A 292 9.11 -12.19 -19.85
C SER A 292 7.91 -13.01 -19.39
N HIS A 293 7.87 -13.34 -18.10
CA HIS A 293 6.69 -13.92 -17.49
C HIS A 293 5.58 -12.87 -17.51
N GLY A 294 4.68 -12.98 -18.47
CA GLY A 294 3.54 -12.07 -18.59
C GLY A 294 2.60 -12.21 -17.39
N ILE A 295 1.87 -11.13 -17.07
CA ILE A 295 0.86 -11.07 -15.99
C ILE A 295 -0.09 -12.28 -16.02
N ARG A 296 -0.36 -12.83 -17.21
CA ARG A 296 -1.20 -14.01 -17.42
C ARG A 296 -0.63 -15.29 -16.79
N GLU A 297 0.68 -15.52 -16.86
CA GLU A 297 1.32 -16.69 -16.24
C GLU A 297 1.34 -16.56 -14.71
N VAL A 298 1.59 -15.34 -14.20
CA VAL A 298 1.54 -15.03 -12.78
C VAL A 298 0.12 -15.21 -12.23
N ALA A 299 -0.89 -14.71 -12.96
CA ALA A 299 -2.30 -14.88 -12.58
C ALA A 299 -2.73 -16.35 -12.57
N GLN A 300 -2.33 -17.16 -13.56
CA GLN A 300 -2.61 -18.60 -13.57
C GLN A 300 -1.94 -19.34 -12.42
N SER A 301 -0.70 -18.98 -12.09
CA SER A 301 0.03 -19.54 -10.94
C SER A 301 -0.65 -19.21 -9.61
N LEU A 302 -1.13 -17.96 -9.45
CA LEU A 302 -1.84 -17.54 -8.24
C LEU A 302 -3.22 -18.21 -8.09
N ILE A 303 -3.99 -18.34 -9.18
CA ILE A 303 -5.28 -19.06 -9.17
C ILE A 303 -5.07 -20.51 -8.77
N GLN A 304 -4.08 -21.17 -9.36
CA GLN A 304 -3.77 -22.56 -9.05
C GLN A 304 -3.28 -22.74 -7.60
N ALA A 305 -2.49 -21.82 -7.07
CA ALA A 305 -2.04 -21.85 -5.68
C ALA A 305 -3.19 -21.67 -4.67
N VAL A 306 -4.19 -20.85 -4.99
CA VAL A 306 -5.40 -20.67 -4.15
C VAL A 306 -6.26 -21.94 -4.14
N ASP A 307 -6.43 -22.59 -5.30
CA ASP A 307 -7.17 -23.85 -5.42
C ASP A 307 -6.47 -25.03 -4.70
N GLU A 308 -5.13 -25.02 -4.66
CA GLU A 308 -4.32 -26.02 -3.96
C GLU A 308 -4.30 -25.79 -2.42
N GLU A 309 -4.43 -24.55 -1.94
CA GLU A 309 -4.52 -24.24 -0.50
C GLU A 309 -5.83 -24.73 0.15
N GLU A 310 -6.93 -24.85 -0.60
CA GLU A 310 -8.19 -25.43 -0.08
C GLU A 310 -8.12 -26.94 0.14
N GLN A 311 -7.22 -27.66 -0.56
CA GLN A 311 -7.16 -29.13 -0.52
C GLN A 311 -6.00 -29.70 0.31
N THR A 312 -5.00 -28.89 0.68
CA THR A 312 -3.73 -29.41 1.26
C THR A 312 -3.56 -29.10 2.75
N GLN A 313 -4.54 -29.48 3.57
CA GLN A 313 -4.39 -29.44 5.04
C GLN A 313 -3.72 -30.68 5.65
N ASN A 314 -3.24 -31.65 4.86
CA ASN A 314 -2.55 -32.82 5.40
C ASN A 314 -1.28 -33.20 4.63
N SER A 315 -0.17 -33.22 5.38
CA SER A 315 1.11 -33.91 5.13
C SER A 315 2.29 -33.06 4.66
N MET A 316 3.06 -32.54 5.62
CA MET A 316 4.50 -32.86 5.79
C MET A 316 5.01 -32.24 7.10
N ALA A 317 5.63 -33.08 7.94
CA ALA A 317 6.10 -32.74 9.28
C ALA A 317 7.33 -31.81 9.25
N SER A 318 7.10 -30.50 9.16
CA SER A 318 7.97 -29.50 9.78
C SER A 318 7.50 -29.26 11.22
N PRO A 319 8.37 -28.85 12.17
CA PRO A 319 7.90 -28.45 13.49
C PRO A 319 6.85 -27.36 13.32
N GLN A 320 5.60 -27.70 13.63
CA GLN A 320 4.44 -26.83 13.44
C GLN A 320 4.71 -25.51 14.15
N TYR A 321 4.72 -24.42 13.39
CA TYR A 321 4.75 -23.09 13.96
C TYR A 321 3.53 -22.94 14.88
N SER A 322 3.76 -22.76 16.17
CA SER A 322 2.69 -22.50 17.12
C SER A 322 2.21 -21.07 16.94
N GLN A 323 0.95 -20.88 16.58
CA GLN A 323 0.35 -19.56 16.47
C GLN A 323 0.51 -18.78 17.79
N ILE A 324 0.91 -17.52 17.68
CA ILE A 324 1.17 -16.64 18.82
C ILE A 324 -0.01 -15.69 18.95
N PRO A 325 -0.72 -15.64 20.08
CA PRO A 325 -1.78 -14.66 20.28
C PRO A 325 -1.25 -13.22 20.18
N ILE A 326 -1.99 -12.32 19.51
CA ILE A 326 -1.61 -10.91 19.37
C ILE A 326 -1.39 -10.21 20.72
N LYS A 327 -2.12 -10.64 21.76
CA LYS A 327 -1.99 -10.17 23.16
C LYS A 327 -0.60 -10.46 23.74
N THR A 328 -0.01 -11.60 23.41
CA THR A 328 1.28 -12.04 23.96
C THR A 328 2.46 -11.69 23.06
N LEU A 329 2.20 -11.35 21.80
CA LEU A 329 3.22 -11.06 20.80
C LEU A 329 3.91 -9.70 21.05
N LEU A 330 3.13 -8.65 21.25
CA LEU A 330 3.62 -7.27 21.35
C LEU A 330 3.74 -6.83 22.82
N ASP A 331 4.61 -5.87 23.09
CA ASP A 331 4.73 -5.23 24.39
C ASP A 331 3.76 -4.05 24.48
N TYR A 332 2.71 -4.23 25.28
CA TYR A 332 1.65 -3.25 25.51
C TYR A 332 1.86 -2.41 26.77
N SER A 333 3.03 -2.47 27.41
CA SER A 333 3.35 -1.56 28.51
C SER A 333 3.28 -0.11 28.03
N GLU A 334 2.66 0.78 28.80
CA GLU A 334 2.26 2.11 28.31
C GLU A 334 3.42 2.89 27.68
N SER A 335 4.59 2.89 28.32
CA SER A 335 5.79 3.57 27.83
C SER A 335 6.32 3.01 26.50
N HIS A 336 6.22 1.70 26.29
CA HIS A 336 6.70 1.06 25.05
C HIS A 336 5.66 1.18 23.95
N ALA A 337 4.40 0.88 24.25
CA ALA A 337 3.27 0.97 23.34
C ALA A 337 3.17 2.38 22.74
N GLU A 338 3.22 3.43 23.55
CA GLU A 338 3.13 4.82 23.06
C GLU A 338 4.31 5.21 22.14
N SER A 339 5.50 4.65 22.35
CA SER A 339 6.67 4.92 21.52
C SER A 339 6.52 4.36 20.10
N TRP A 340 6.27 3.05 19.97
CA TRP A 340 6.17 2.43 18.63
C TRP A 340 4.80 2.66 17.97
N LEU A 341 3.71 2.76 18.73
CA LEU A 341 2.39 3.11 18.19
C LEU A 341 2.25 4.60 17.87
N GLY A 342 2.86 5.50 18.66
CA GLY A 342 2.79 6.94 18.41
C GLY A 342 3.47 7.32 17.10
N SER A 343 4.64 6.74 16.83
CA SER A 343 5.32 6.89 15.54
C SER A 343 4.46 6.34 14.39
N PHE A 344 3.88 5.14 14.56
CA PHE A 344 3.03 4.53 13.54
C PHE A 344 1.76 5.35 13.26
N TYR A 345 1.10 5.88 14.31
CA TYR A 345 -0.09 6.71 14.18
C TYR A 345 0.19 8.02 13.43
N LYS A 346 1.33 8.67 13.72
CA LYS A 346 1.74 9.89 13.00
C LYS A 346 1.95 9.62 11.51
N THR A 347 2.64 8.53 11.17
CA THR A 347 2.83 8.11 9.77
C THR A 347 1.51 7.75 9.11
N ALA A 348 0.64 7.00 9.79
CA ALA A 348 -0.67 6.63 9.28
C ALA A 348 -1.56 7.83 8.95
N ALA A 349 -1.55 8.85 9.80
CA ALA A 349 -2.31 10.08 9.58
C ALA A 349 -1.79 10.86 8.38
N GLN A 350 -0.46 10.88 8.17
CA GLN A 350 0.16 11.52 7.00
C GLN A 350 -0.18 10.79 5.70
N CYS A 351 -0.09 9.45 5.67
CA CYS A 351 -0.46 8.65 4.51
C CYS A 351 -1.94 8.81 4.10
N LEU A 352 -2.84 9.05 5.06
CA LEU A 352 -4.25 9.32 4.77
C LEU A 352 -4.46 10.64 4.02
N ASP A 353 -3.70 11.68 4.37
CA ASP A 353 -3.78 12.96 3.69
C ASP A 353 -3.30 12.83 2.22
N ASP A 354 -2.25 12.02 1.99
CA ASP A 354 -1.68 11.78 0.65
C ASP A 354 -2.61 10.90 -0.23
N ASP A 355 -3.20 9.83 0.31
CA ASP A 355 -4.10 8.95 -0.44
C ASP A 355 -5.42 9.69 -0.83
N LEU A 356 -5.91 10.61 0.00
CA LEU A 356 -7.05 11.47 -0.36
C LEU A 356 -6.75 12.40 -1.56
N GLU A 357 -5.48 12.76 -1.77
CA GLU A 357 -5.03 13.50 -2.95
C GLU A 357 -5.06 12.61 -4.21
N LEU A 358 -4.70 11.32 -4.06
CA LEU A 358 -4.72 10.33 -5.13
C LEU A 358 -6.14 10.05 -5.66
N TYR A 359 -7.13 9.86 -4.79
CA TYR A 359 -8.51 9.58 -5.19
C TYR A 359 -9.15 10.72 -6.00
N GLN A 360 -8.77 11.96 -5.72
CA GLN A 360 -9.27 13.12 -6.45
C GLN A 360 -8.68 13.23 -7.87
N LEU A 361 -7.53 12.61 -8.13
CA LEU A 361 -6.92 12.60 -9.46
C LEU A 361 -7.64 11.65 -10.42
N LEU A 362 -8.16 10.53 -9.91
CA LEU A 362 -8.87 9.53 -10.70
C LEU A 362 -10.28 9.99 -11.10
N ASP A 363 -10.92 10.83 -10.27
CA ASP A 363 -12.23 11.43 -10.59
C ASP A 363 -12.14 12.53 -11.66
N LEU A 364 -10.98 13.16 -11.86
CA LEU A 364 -10.78 14.20 -12.89
C LEU A 364 -10.81 13.64 -14.32
N ASP A 365 -10.48 12.36 -14.51
CA ASP A 365 -10.62 11.67 -15.80
C ASP A 365 -12.10 11.33 -16.13
N ALA A 366 -13.03 11.54 -15.19
CA ALA A 366 -14.46 11.26 -15.36
C ALA A 366 -15.31 12.51 -15.70
N GLU A 367 -14.78 13.73 -15.51
CA GLU A 367 -15.45 14.98 -15.91
C GLU A 367 -15.14 15.32 -17.37
N GLY A 368 -15.84 14.67 -18.30
CA GLY A 368 -15.50 14.88 -19.71
C GLY A 368 -16.45 14.32 -20.76
N ILE A 369 -17.75 14.18 -20.47
CA ILE A 369 -18.79 14.21 -21.53
C ILE A 369 -20.03 14.89 -20.93
N ASN A 370 -20.16 16.21 -21.13
CA ASN A 370 -21.49 16.82 -21.14
C ASN A 370 -22.23 16.14 -22.29
N ASP A 371 -23.24 15.31 -22.00
CA ASP A 371 -24.09 14.70 -23.01
C ASP A 371 -24.92 15.83 -23.66
N PRO A 372 -24.62 16.26 -24.88
CA PRO A 372 -25.46 17.21 -25.59
C PRO A 372 -26.46 16.37 -26.40
N ASP A 373 -27.62 16.09 -25.82
CA ASP A 373 -28.90 15.90 -26.51
C ASP A 373 -29.82 14.97 -25.72
N HIS A 374 -30.54 15.57 -24.77
CA HIS A 374 -31.83 15.07 -24.34
C HIS A 374 -32.86 16.19 -24.43
N SER A 375 -33.12 16.69 -25.64
CA SER A 375 -34.29 17.56 -25.90
C SER A 375 -34.80 17.58 -27.35
N GLN A 376 -34.38 16.65 -28.23
CA GLN A 376 -34.92 16.57 -29.61
C GLN A 376 -35.56 15.22 -29.96
N VAL A 377 -36.06 14.47 -28.97
CA VAL A 377 -36.79 13.21 -29.22
C VAL A 377 -38.28 13.29 -28.85
N GLU A 378 -38.76 14.42 -28.31
CA GLU A 378 -40.19 14.61 -28.01
C GLU A 378 -41.01 15.21 -29.18
N ASP A 379 -40.37 15.77 -30.22
CA ASP A 379 -41.09 16.38 -31.36
C ASP A 379 -41.26 15.47 -32.60
N MET A 380 -40.86 14.19 -32.53
CA MET A 380 -41.02 13.23 -33.65
C MET A 380 -42.10 12.15 -33.41
N LEU A 381 -42.93 12.30 -32.38
CA LEU A 381 -44.06 11.40 -32.10
C LEU A 381 -45.42 12.11 -32.08
N ALA A 382 -45.50 13.31 -32.65
CA ALA A 382 -46.74 14.06 -32.83
C ALA A 382 -46.97 14.42 -34.31
N GLU A 383 -47.08 13.41 -35.17
CA GLU A 383 -47.81 13.50 -36.46
C GLU A 383 -48.58 12.21 -36.74
#